data_AF-A0A0P6RIZ2-F1
#
_entry.id   AF-A0A0P6RIZ2-F1
#
_cell.length_a   1.000
_cell.length_b   1.000
_cell.length_c   1.000
_cell.angle_alpha   90.00
_cell.angle_beta   90.00
_cell.angle_gamma   90.00
#
_symmetry.space_group_name_H-M   'P 1'
#
loop_
_entity.id
_entity.type
_entity.pdbx_description
1 polymer ?
#
loop_
_entity_poly.entity_id
_entity_poly.type
_entity_poly.pdbx_seq_one_letter_code
_entity_poly.pdbx_strand_id
1 'polypeptide(L)'
;ASDWPRRSTRPNTKGEVVHPLHGDRSAEWYCLHCEGKITGAQIADNLWHCPSCGASPLNIFTSPWWLEESDEEPQAVECSADWKRPEPEVDLVDSRPTLKLNEDSISLFLRIALLEDATNPGERLGALLAEITVDDENDAWITFDEDLWPEGKDPDAAIAVADKLGIELELAMTCMTSPFTWPGLGHVTASTSEYLGHLLDAYEEHGVIVRKSDDHE
;
A
#
# COMPACT_ATOMS: atom_id res chain seq x y z
N ALA A 1 16.83 21.08 5.91
CA ALA A 1 16.33 22.46 5.72
C ALA A 1 16.69 23.23 6.98
N SER A 2 17.36 24.38 6.85
CA SER A 2 17.63 25.24 8.02
C SER A 2 16.37 26.03 8.32
N ASP A 3 15.89 25.95 9.56
CA ASP A 3 14.73 26.72 10.00
C ASP A 3 14.96 28.22 9.76
N TRP A 4 13.92 28.92 9.31
CA TRP A 4 14.00 30.36 9.10
C TRP A 4 14.35 31.07 10.42
N PRO A 5 15.21 32.11 10.39
CA PRO A 5 15.44 32.93 11.57
C PRO A 5 14.12 33.47 12.13
N ARG A 6 13.99 33.51 13.46
CA ARG A 6 12.79 34.09 14.13
C ARG A 6 12.47 35.52 13.65
N ARG A 7 13.49 36.28 13.20
CA ARG A 7 13.33 37.64 12.68
C ARG A 7 12.88 37.71 11.23
N SER A 8 12.77 36.58 10.53
CA SER A 8 12.14 36.49 9.22
C SER A 8 10.62 36.53 9.31
N THR A 9 10.02 35.97 10.37
CA THR A 9 8.56 35.94 10.53
C THR A 9 8.03 36.90 11.59
N ARG A 10 8.93 37.59 12.31
CA ARG A 10 8.53 38.53 13.37
C ARG A 10 9.39 39.80 13.38
N PRO A 11 8.82 40.94 12.90
CA PRO A 11 9.49 42.24 12.95
C PRO A 11 9.95 42.61 14.37
N ASN A 12 11.02 43.40 14.45
CA ASN A 12 11.42 44.03 15.71
C ASN A 12 10.59 45.30 15.99
N THR A 13 10.90 46.01 17.07
CA THR A 13 10.19 47.25 17.45
C THR A 13 10.34 48.39 16.45
N LYS A 14 11.31 48.31 15.53
CA LYS A 14 11.52 49.26 14.42
C LYS A 14 10.87 48.79 13.11
N GLY A 15 10.17 47.67 13.11
CA GLY A 15 9.58 47.06 11.91
C GLY A 15 10.58 46.28 11.04
N GLU A 16 11.83 46.11 11.49
CA GLU A 16 12.85 45.41 10.70
C GLU A 16 12.67 43.89 10.79
N VAL A 17 12.84 43.23 9.65
CA VAL A 17 12.85 41.77 9.49
C VAL A 17 14.13 41.32 8.80
N VAL A 18 14.43 40.02 8.88
CA VAL A 18 15.65 39.43 8.32
C VAL A 18 15.31 38.50 7.16
N HIS A 19 15.92 38.70 5.99
CA HIS A 19 15.71 37.87 4.81
C HIS A 19 16.07 36.41 5.10
N PRO A 20 15.16 35.42 4.89
CA PRO A 20 15.39 34.04 5.28
C PRO A 20 16.51 33.38 4.45
N LEU A 21 16.72 33.85 3.22
CA LEU A 21 17.73 33.31 2.31
C LEU A 21 19.09 34.04 2.36
N HIS A 22 19.10 35.37 2.54
CA HIS A 22 20.29 36.20 2.37
C HIS A 22 20.78 36.82 3.69
N GLY A 23 19.94 36.82 4.74
CA GLY A 23 20.30 37.35 6.06
C GLY A 23 20.26 38.88 6.17
N ASP A 24 19.95 39.60 5.09
CA ASP A 24 19.82 41.06 5.10
C ASP A 24 18.72 41.52 6.05
N ARG A 25 18.89 42.70 6.65
CA ARG A 25 17.93 43.27 7.60
C ARG A 25 17.43 44.62 7.11
N SER A 26 16.13 44.76 7.02
CA SER A 26 15.49 46.02 6.64
C SER A 26 14.07 46.13 7.18
N ALA A 27 13.61 47.36 7.39
CA ALA A 27 12.20 47.69 7.63
C ALA A 27 11.40 47.83 6.31
N GLU A 28 12.10 47.96 5.19
CA GLU A 28 11.54 48.20 3.86
C GLU A 28 12.13 47.22 2.85
N TRP A 29 11.27 46.69 1.99
CA TRP A 29 11.59 45.66 1.02
C TRP A 29 10.97 46.01 -0.33
N TYR A 30 11.57 45.54 -1.41
CA TYR A 30 11.18 45.88 -2.77
C TYR A 30 10.99 44.62 -3.59
N CYS A 31 9.86 44.54 -4.27
CA CYS A 31 9.57 43.43 -5.17
C CYS A 31 10.12 43.72 -6.57
N LEU A 32 10.93 42.81 -7.10
CA LEU A 32 11.45 42.92 -8.47
C LEU A 32 10.35 42.83 -9.54
N HIS A 33 9.23 42.16 -9.27
CA HIS A 33 8.19 41.88 -10.28
C HIS A 33 7.19 43.02 -10.46
N CYS A 34 6.80 43.67 -9.37
CA CYS A 34 5.79 44.72 -9.38
C CYS A 34 6.34 46.08 -8.96
N GLU A 35 7.67 46.17 -8.76
CA GLU A 35 8.39 47.38 -8.37
C GLU A 35 7.89 48.01 -7.06
N GLY A 36 7.07 47.28 -6.31
CA GLY A 36 6.35 47.77 -5.15
C GLY A 36 7.21 47.74 -3.89
N LYS A 37 7.03 48.77 -3.06
CA LYS A 37 7.61 48.90 -1.72
C LYS A 37 6.72 48.19 -0.70
N ILE A 38 7.32 47.31 0.10
CA ILE A 38 6.68 46.44 1.08
C ILE A 38 7.30 46.69 2.46
N THR A 39 6.48 46.85 3.48
CA THR A 39 6.97 46.98 4.86
C THR A 39 7.41 45.63 5.42
N GLY A 40 8.31 45.65 6.41
CA GLY A 40 8.76 44.44 7.11
C GLY A 40 7.60 43.64 7.74
N ALA A 41 6.54 44.31 8.19
CA ALA A 41 5.34 43.65 8.72
C ALA A 41 4.57 42.90 7.62
N GLN A 42 4.30 43.56 6.49
CA GLN A 42 3.56 42.96 5.37
C GLN A 42 4.29 41.75 4.79
N ILE A 43 5.60 41.83 4.61
CA ILE A 43 6.38 40.73 4.01
C ILE A 43 6.53 39.54 4.96
N ALA A 44 6.66 39.79 6.28
CA ALA A 44 6.74 38.72 7.27
C ALA A 44 5.42 37.98 7.44
N ASP A 45 4.30 38.70 7.40
CA ASP A 45 2.96 38.12 7.50
C ASP A 45 2.66 37.21 6.29
N ASN A 46 3.10 37.62 5.10
CA ASN A 46 2.91 36.85 3.87
C ASN A 46 4.04 35.84 3.57
N LEU A 47 4.78 35.39 4.59
CA LEU A 47 5.85 34.38 4.48
C LEU A 47 6.84 34.69 3.33
N TRP A 48 7.29 35.94 3.25
CA TRP A 48 8.24 36.44 2.25
C TRP A 48 7.79 36.41 0.79
N HIS A 49 6.50 36.22 0.53
CA HIS A 49 5.93 36.44 -0.79
C HIS A 49 5.44 37.89 -0.94
N CYS A 50 5.61 38.49 -2.12
CA CYS A 50 5.07 39.83 -2.38
C CYS A 50 3.55 39.85 -2.15
N PRO A 51 3.01 40.72 -1.28
CA PRO A 51 1.58 40.78 -1.01
C PRO A 51 0.72 41.22 -2.19
N SER A 52 1.29 41.92 -3.19
CA SER A 52 0.58 42.36 -4.39
C SER A 52 0.56 41.28 -5.48
N CYS A 53 1.73 40.77 -5.87
CA CYS A 53 1.87 39.92 -7.05
C CYS A 53 2.25 38.46 -6.74
N GLY A 54 2.46 38.10 -5.46
CA GLY A 54 2.82 36.74 -5.05
C GLY A 54 4.25 36.31 -5.39
N ALA A 55 5.12 37.25 -5.81
CA ALA A 55 6.51 36.95 -6.12
C ALA A 55 7.22 36.26 -4.96
N SER A 56 8.03 35.24 -5.26
CA SER A 56 8.70 34.42 -4.26
C SER A 56 9.79 35.21 -3.50
N PRO A 57 10.24 34.72 -2.32
CA PRO A 57 11.29 35.37 -1.52
C PRO A 57 12.57 35.68 -2.28
N LEU A 58 12.89 34.93 -3.34
CA LEU A 58 14.07 35.16 -4.18
C LEU A 58 14.05 36.52 -4.92
N ASN A 59 12.88 37.15 -5.02
CA ASN A 59 12.66 38.38 -5.77
C ASN A 59 12.42 39.61 -4.87
N ILE A 60 12.74 39.50 -3.58
CA ILE A 60 12.50 40.53 -2.58
C ILE A 60 13.85 41.05 -2.08
N PHE A 61 14.09 42.36 -2.22
CA PHE A 61 15.40 42.97 -1.93
C PHE A 61 15.28 44.16 -0.99
N THR A 62 16.38 44.52 -0.33
CA THR A 62 16.46 45.69 0.57
C THR A 62 16.57 47.02 -0.16
N SER A 63 16.90 47.01 -1.45
CA SER A 63 16.97 48.19 -2.31
C SER A 63 16.53 47.86 -3.74
N PRO A 64 15.88 48.79 -4.45
CA PRO A 64 15.39 48.58 -5.82
C PRO A 64 16.44 49.01 -6.85
N TRP A 65 17.61 48.37 -6.84
CA TRP A 65 18.76 48.72 -7.70
C TRP A 65 18.51 48.59 -9.21
N TRP A 66 17.38 47.99 -9.60
CA TRP A 66 16.93 47.82 -10.99
C TRP A 66 16.07 48.97 -11.51
N LEU A 67 15.61 49.87 -10.63
CA LEU A 67 14.91 51.09 -11.05
C LEU A 67 15.95 52.13 -11.46
N GLU A 68 15.76 52.73 -12.63
CA GLU A 68 16.57 53.87 -13.08
C GLU A 68 16.38 55.04 -12.10
N GLU A 69 17.35 55.96 -12.01
CA GLU A 69 17.24 57.20 -11.22
C GLU A 69 16.18 58.13 -11.84
N SER A 70 14.91 57.74 -11.76
CA SER A 70 13.75 58.61 -11.98
C SER A 70 13.28 59.16 -10.64
N ASP A 71 12.71 60.38 -10.64
CA ASP A 71 12.15 61.02 -9.44
C ASP A 71 10.87 60.32 -8.90
N GLU A 72 10.50 59.16 -9.45
CA GLU A 72 9.30 58.41 -9.07
C GLU A 72 9.64 57.39 -7.97
N GLU A 73 9.24 57.70 -6.73
CA GLU A 73 9.41 56.78 -5.61
C GLU A 73 8.62 55.47 -5.81
N PRO A 74 9.19 54.30 -5.45
CA PRO A 74 8.51 53.02 -5.55
C PRO A 74 7.17 53.02 -4.82
N GLN A 75 6.10 52.69 -5.53
CA GLN A 75 4.75 52.73 -4.97
C GLN A 75 4.61 51.72 -3.82
N ALA A 76 3.96 52.15 -2.74
CA ALA A 76 3.64 51.25 -1.64
C ALA A 76 2.68 50.16 -2.11
N VAL A 77 3.01 48.90 -1.79
CA VAL A 77 2.16 47.76 -2.11
C VAL A 77 0.86 47.86 -1.32
N GLU A 78 -0.24 48.04 -2.05
CA GLU A 78 -1.58 47.82 -1.53
C GLU A 78 -1.77 46.31 -1.34
N CYS A 79 -1.83 45.89 -0.08
CA CYS A 79 -2.21 44.52 0.24
C CYS A 79 -3.70 44.39 -0.04
N SER A 80 -4.07 43.65 -1.09
CA SER A 80 -5.48 43.33 -1.31
C SER A 80 -5.95 42.50 -0.10
N ALA A 81 -6.91 43.03 0.65
CA ALA A 81 -7.51 42.32 1.78
C ALA A 81 -8.24 41.03 1.36
N ASP A 82 -8.39 40.83 0.04
CA ASP A 82 -9.16 39.75 -0.59
C ASP A 82 -8.34 38.51 -0.93
N TRP A 83 -7.00 38.54 -0.86
CA TRP A 83 -6.18 37.33 -1.00
C TRP A 83 -6.16 36.52 0.31
N LYS A 84 -7.33 35.98 0.66
CA LYS A 84 -7.42 34.85 1.59
C LYS A 84 -6.93 33.61 0.85
N ARG A 85 -5.75 33.11 1.22
CA ARG A 85 -5.31 31.77 0.82
C ARG A 85 -6.45 30.80 1.16
N PRO A 86 -6.95 30.01 0.18
CA PRO A 86 -7.94 28.97 0.48
C PRO A 86 -7.37 28.06 1.57
N GLU A 87 -8.15 27.79 2.61
CA GLU A 87 -7.76 26.78 3.59
C GLU A 87 -7.54 25.46 2.85
N PRO A 88 -6.40 24.78 3.06
CA PRO A 88 -6.16 23.51 2.40
C PRO A 88 -7.19 22.48 2.91
N GLU A 89 -7.78 21.75 1.98
CA GLU A 89 -8.55 20.55 2.29
C GLU A 89 -7.57 19.47 2.75
N VAL A 90 -7.66 19.07 4.02
CA VAL A 90 -6.78 18.06 4.62
C VAL A 90 -7.56 16.75 4.72
N ASP A 91 -7.30 15.84 3.78
CA ASP A 91 -7.81 14.48 3.85
C ASP A 91 -6.92 13.64 4.78
N LEU A 92 -7.47 13.25 5.92
CA LEU A 92 -6.84 12.30 6.83
C LEU A 92 -7.04 10.88 6.29
N VAL A 93 -6.07 10.38 5.55
CA VAL A 93 -6.04 8.98 5.09
C VAL A 93 -5.54 8.09 6.23
N ASP A 94 -6.36 7.16 6.68
CA ASP A 94 -5.92 6.11 7.60
C ASP A 94 -4.93 5.18 6.88
N SER A 95 -3.67 5.26 7.27
CA SER A 95 -2.57 4.49 6.65
C SER A 95 -2.39 3.10 7.25
N ARG A 96 -3.25 2.68 8.19
CA ARG A 96 -3.15 1.35 8.81
C ARG A 96 -3.46 0.26 7.77
N PRO A 97 -2.66 -0.82 7.72
CA PRO A 97 -2.98 -1.98 6.90
C PRO A 97 -4.38 -2.52 7.26
N THR A 98 -5.23 -2.67 6.26
CA THR A 98 -6.59 -3.19 6.43
C THR A 98 -6.66 -4.59 5.82
N LEU A 99 -6.92 -5.59 6.65
CA LEU A 99 -7.24 -6.94 6.17
C LEU A 99 -8.70 -6.96 5.71
N LYS A 100 -8.92 -7.27 4.44
CA LYS A 100 -10.26 -7.51 3.90
C LYS A 100 -10.49 -9.02 3.88
N LEU A 101 -11.45 -9.47 4.69
CA LEU A 101 -11.93 -10.84 4.63
C LEU A 101 -13.01 -10.91 3.55
N ASN A 102 -12.69 -11.66 2.50
CA ASN A 102 -13.57 -12.06 1.41
C ASN A 102 -13.36 -13.56 1.13
N GLU A 103 -14.22 -14.13 0.29
CA GLU A 103 -14.16 -15.52 -0.16
C GLU A 103 -12.73 -15.96 -0.52
N ASP A 104 -12.02 -15.20 -1.36
CA ASP A 104 -10.65 -15.51 -1.79
C ASP A 104 -9.68 -15.62 -0.60
N SER A 105 -9.69 -14.63 0.30
CA SER A 105 -8.77 -14.57 1.43
C SER A 105 -9.05 -15.67 2.46
N ILE A 106 -10.33 -15.96 2.73
CA ILE A 106 -10.76 -17.00 3.67
C ILE A 106 -10.38 -18.36 3.10
N SER A 107 -10.73 -18.61 1.83
CA SER A 107 -10.37 -19.85 1.13
C SER A 107 -8.87 -20.07 1.11
N LEU A 108 -8.08 -19.00 0.93
CA LEU A 108 -6.62 -19.09 0.98
C LEU A 108 -6.10 -19.44 2.38
N PHE A 109 -6.63 -18.81 3.44
CA PHE A 109 -6.26 -19.12 4.82
C PHE A 109 -6.61 -20.56 5.21
N LEU A 110 -7.80 -21.04 4.82
CA LEU A 110 -8.19 -22.43 5.03
C LEU A 110 -7.28 -23.39 4.25
N ARG A 111 -6.98 -23.10 2.98
CA ARG A 111 -6.11 -23.94 2.15
C ARG A 111 -4.68 -24.05 2.68
N ILE A 112 -4.08 -22.98 3.18
CA ILE A 112 -2.75 -23.06 3.80
C ILE A 112 -2.78 -23.86 5.11
N ALA A 113 -3.88 -23.79 5.85
CA ALA A 113 -4.06 -24.57 7.08
C ALA A 113 -4.22 -26.07 6.77
N LEU A 114 -4.98 -26.43 5.73
CA LEU A 114 -5.06 -27.81 5.23
C LEU A 114 -3.68 -28.36 4.82
N LEU A 115 -2.83 -27.52 4.24
CA LEU A 115 -1.45 -27.90 3.89
C LEU A 115 -0.56 -28.12 5.13
N GLU A 116 -0.84 -27.42 6.23
CA GLU A 116 -0.18 -27.65 7.53
C GLU A 116 -0.61 -29.00 8.12
N ASP A 117 -1.89 -29.35 8.00
CA ASP A 117 -2.42 -30.65 8.45
C ASP A 117 -1.88 -31.83 7.63
N ALA A 118 -1.45 -31.61 6.38
CA ALA A 118 -1.05 -32.66 5.46
C ALA A 118 0.34 -33.28 5.75
N THR A 119 0.36 -34.59 5.97
CA THR A 119 1.57 -35.36 6.35
C THR A 119 2.26 -36.03 5.16
N ASN A 120 1.50 -36.36 4.13
CA ASN A 120 1.96 -37.09 2.94
C ASN A 120 1.53 -36.40 1.63
N PRO A 121 2.12 -36.76 0.48
CA PRO A 121 1.77 -36.16 -0.81
C PRO A 121 0.29 -36.32 -1.18
N GLY A 122 -0.37 -37.43 -0.81
CA GLY A 122 -1.81 -37.62 -1.00
C GLY A 122 -2.62 -36.54 -0.27
N GLU A 123 -2.37 -36.36 1.02
CA GLU A 123 -3.04 -35.33 1.82
C GLU A 123 -2.72 -33.92 1.33
N ARG A 124 -1.50 -33.65 0.84
CA ARG A 124 -1.15 -32.34 0.25
C ARG A 124 -1.93 -32.09 -1.05
N LEU A 125 -2.08 -33.11 -1.89
CA LEU A 125 -2.94 -33.03 -3.06
C LEU A 125 -4.40 -32.84 -2.65
N GLY A 126 -4.87 -33.55 -1.61
CA GLY A 126 -6.19 -33.38 -1.02
C GLY A 126 -6.43 -31.94 -0.56
N ALA A 127 -5.49 -31.36 0.18
CA ALA A 127 -5.55 -29.97 0.62
C ALA A 127 -5.57 -28.97 -0.55
N LEU A 128 -4.77 -29.20 -1.59
CA LEU A 128 -4.72 -28.32 -2.76
C LEU A 128 -5.97 -28.40 -3.64
N LEU A 129 -6.55 -29.59 -3.75
CA LEU A 129 -7.68 -29.89 -4.63
C LEU A 129 -9.02 -29.84 -3.91
N ALA A 130 -9.04 -29.73 -2.58
CA ALA A 130 -10.25 -29.55 -1.80
C ALA A 130 -11.04 -28.34 -2.33
N GLU A 131 -12.31 -28.59 -2.60
CA GLU A 131 -13.26 -27.55 -2.97
C GLU A 131 -13.62 -26.78 -1.70
N ILE A 132 -13.37 -25.47 -1.72
CA ILE A 132 -13.66 -24.57 -0.62
C ILE A 132 -14.66 -23.54 -1.15
N THR A 133 -15.85 -23.53 -0.58
CA THR A 133 -16.89 -22.55 -0.89
C THR A 133 -17.14 -21.70 0.34
N VAL A 134 -17.25 -20.38 0.16
CA VAL A 134 -17.54 -19.43 1.23
C VAL A 134 -18.81 -18.68 0.87
N ASP A 135 -19.75 -18.56 1.81
CA ASP A 135 -21.00 -17.86 1.58
C ASP A 135 -20.91 -16.34 1.85
N ASP A 136 -22.07 -15.67 1.85
CA ASP A 136 -22.16 -14.23 2.10
C ASP A 136 -22.01 -13.84 3.58
N GLU A 137 -22.15 -14.79 4.52
CA GLU A 137 -21.88 -14.62 5.94
C GLU A 137 -20.41 -14.91 6.31
N ASN A 138 -19.63 -15.42 5.34
CA ASN A 138 -18.24 -15.89 5.43
C ASN A 138 -18.09 -17.31 6.00
N ASP A 139 -19.18 -18.04 6.17
CA ASP A 139 -19.13 -19.43 6.57
C ASP A 139 -18.64 -20.28 5.41
N ALA A 140 -17.87 -21.32 5.75
CA ALA A 140 -17.09 -22.07 4.79
C ALA A 140 -17.44 -23.55 4.79
N TRP A 141 -17.46 -24.12 3.59
CA TRP A 141 -17.61 -25.56 3.38
C TRP A 141 -16.38 -26.11 2.68
N ILE A 142 -15.75 -27.14 3.25
CA ILE A 142 -14.63 -27.85 2.64
C ILE A 142 -15.10 -29.24 2.22
N THR A 143 -14.97 -29.53 0.92
CA THR A 143 -15.24 -30.87 0.38
C THR A 143 -13.93 -31.54 -0.02
N PHE A 144 -13.63 -32.66 0.64
CA PHE A 144 -12.45 -33.47 0.36
C PHE A 144 -12.76 -34.65 -0.56
N ASP A 145 -11.73 -35.10 -1.26
CA ASP A 145 -11.75 -36.36 -2.01
C ASP A 145 -11.30 -37.53 -1.12
N GLU A 146 -12.08 -38.60 -1.05
CA GLU A 146 -11.82 -39.77 -0.20
C GLU A 146 -10.52 -40.52 -0.53
N ASP A 147 -10.04 -40.43 -1.79
CA ASP A 147 -8.78 -41.07 -2.21
C ASP A 147 -7.55 -40.25 -1.77
N LEU A 148 -7.75 -38.99 -1.37
CA LEU A 148 -6.67 -38.05 -1.04
C LEU A 148 -6.65 -37.64 0.42
N TRP A 149 -7.81 -37.56 1.07
CA TRP A 149 -7.95 -37.19 2.47
C TRP A 149 -8.65 -38.31 3.25
N PRO A 150 -8.06 -38.81 4.35
CA PRO A 150 -8.67 -39.90 5.11
C PRO A 150 -10.02 -39.49 5.73
N GLU A 151 -11.05 -40.32 5.55
CA GLU A 151 -12.44 -40.09 6.02
C GLU A 151 -12.56 -39.81 7.54
N GLY A 152 -11.60 -40.26 8.35
CA GLY A 152 -11.58 -40.06 9.80
C GLY A 152 -10.56 -39.04 10.30
N LYS A 153 -9.96 -38.24 9.41
CA LYS A 153 -8.94 -37.26 9.77
C LYS A 153 -9.54 -35.85 9.79
N ASP A 154 -9.62 -35.29 10.98
CA ASP A 154 -9.99 -33.89 11.17
C ASP A 154 -8.84 -32.96 10.72
N PRO A 155 -9.13 -31.88 9.97
CA PRO A 155 -8.16 -30.84 9.64
C PRO A 155 -8.03 -29.83 10.79
N ASP A 156 -7.34 -30.24 11.87
CA ASP A 156 -7.22 -29.47 13.11
C ASP A 156 -6.74 -28.03 12.89
N ALA A 157 -5.76 -27.82 12.01
CA ALA A 157 -5.27 -26.47 11.71
C ALA A 157 -6.32 -25.63 10.97
N ALA A 158 -7.05 -26.21 10.02
CA ALA A 158 -8.12 -25.50 9.31
C ALA A 158 -9.27 -25.11 10.25
N ILE A 159 -9.67 -26.01 11.15
CA ILE A 159 -10.66 -25.74 12.21
C ILE A 159 -10.18 -24.59 13.10
N ALA A 160 -8.92 -24.64 13.56
CA ALA A 160 -8.35 -23.58 14.39
C ALA A 160 -8.25 -22.21 13.67
N VAL A 161 -8.08 -22.21 12.34
CA VAL A 161 -8.11 -20.99 11.53
C VAL A 161 -9.53 -20.45 11.39
N ALA A 162 -10.52 -21.30 11.13
CA ALA A 162 -11.93 -20.90 11.10
C ALA A 162 -12.37 -20.26 12.42
N ASP A 163 -12.01 -20.87 13.55
CA ASP A 163 -12.26 -20.32 14.90
C ASP A 163 -11.65 -18.92 15.09
N LYS A 164 -10.44 -18.68 14.54
CA LYS A 164 -9.75 -17.37 14.63
C LYS A 164 -10.40 -16.33 13.74
N LEU A 165 -10.94 -16.74 12.59
CA LEU A 165 -11.68 -15.88 11.69
C LEU A 165 -13.10 -15.62 12.20
N GLY A 166 -13.61 -16.48 13.10
CA GLY A 166 -14.96 -16.39 13.65
C GLY A 166 -16.02 -16.83 12.65
N ILE A 167 -15.70 -17.81 11.80
CA ILE A 167 -16.58 -18.37 10.76
C ILE A 167 -16.97 -19.80 11.12
N GLU A 168 -18.16 -20.25 10.72
CA GLU A 168 -18.56 -21.64 10.79
C GLU A 168 -17.85 -22.44 9.68
N LEU A 169 -17.41 -23.65 10.01
CA LEU A 169 -16.71 -24.54 9.09
C LEU A 169 -17.38 -25.90 9.06
N GLU A 170 -17.87 -26.29 7.89
CA GLU A 170 -18.47 -27.58 7.65
C GLU A 170 -17.63 -28.42 6.68
N LEU A 171 -17.56 -29.73 6.94
CA LEU A 171 -16.70 -30.67 6.24
C LEU A 171 -17.55 -31.71 5.52
N ALA A 172 -17.21 -32.01 4.27
CA ALA A 172 -17.84 -33.06 3.48
C ALA A 172 -16.80 -33.91 2.75
N MET A 173 -17.24 -35.10 2.34
CA MET A 173 -16.48 -36.05 1.52
C MET A 173 -17.16 -36.27 0.17
N THR A 174 -16.36 -36.45 -0.86
CA THR A 174 -16.77 -36.86 -2.20
C THR A 174 -15.81 -37.90 -2.76
N CYS A 175 -16.25 -38.64 -3.77
CA CYS A 175 -15.39 -39.51 -4.57
C CYS A 175 -15.23 -38.85 -5.94
N MET A 176 -14.11 -38.14 -6.22
CA MET A 176 -13.86 -37.59 -7.56
C MET A 176 -12.81 -38.42 -8.31
N THR A 177 -12.88 -38.42 -9.64
CA THR A 177 -11.80 -38.92 -10.49
C THR A 177 -10.71 -37.87 -10.61
N SER A 178 -9.94 -37.67 -9.54
CA SER A 178 -8.79 -36.77 -9.58
C SER A 178 -7.69 -37.33 -10.50
N PRO A 179 -7.18 -36.56 -11.49
CA PRO A 179 -6.40 -37.10 -12.59
C PRO A 179 -4.97 -37.59 -12.23
N PHE A 180 -4.53 -37.43 -10.98
CA PHE A 180 -3.16 -37.73 -10.54
C PHE A 180 -3.09 -38.68 -9.34
N THR A 181 -4.11 -39.50 -9.14
CA THR A 181 -4.24 -40.37 -7.97
C THR A 181 -4.18 -41.84 -8.37
N TRP A 182 -3.44 -42.62 -7.59
CA TRP A 182 -3.50 -44.07 -7.63
C TRP A 182 -3.99 -44.56 -6.27
N PRO A 183 -5.03 -45.41 -6.21
CA PRO A 183 -5.62 -45.84 -4.95
C PRO A 183 -4.58 -46.38 -3.96
N GLY A 184 -4.57 -45.80 -2.75
CA GLY A 184 -3.68 -46.20 -1.67
C GLY A 184 -2.21 -45.76 -1.80
N LEU A 185 -1.81 -45.10 -2.90
CA LEU A 185 -0.41 -44.72 -3.12
C LEU A 185 0.00 -43.41 -2.43
N GLY A 186 -0.95 -42.47 -2.28
CA GLY A 186 -0.72 -41.15 -1.70
C GLY A 186 -0.18 -41.16 -0.27
N HIS A 187 -0.39 -42.27 0.45
CA HIS A 187 -0.05 -42.43 1.87
C HIS A 187 1.21 -43.28 2.13
N VAL A 188 1.87 -43.79 1.08
CA VAL A 188 2.98 -44.76 1.22
C VAL A 188 4.32 -44.09 1.56
N THR A 189 4.48 -42.82 1.21
CA THR A 189 5.71 -42.04 1.46
C THR A 189 5.37 -40.60 1.85
N ALA A 190 6.26 -39.94 2.57
CA ALA A 190 6.18 -38.50 2.82
C ALA A 190 6.84 -37.66 1.70
N SER A 191 7.69 -38.29 0.86
CA SER A 191 8.48 -37.64 -0.18
C SER A 191 7.71 -37.54 -1.49
N THR A 192 7.53 -36.32 -1.99
CA THR A 192 6.89 -36.09 -3.30
C THR A 192 7.66 -36.75 -4.45
N SER A 193 8.99 -36.79 -4.37
CA SER A 193 9.81 -37.41 -5.42
C SER A 193 9.64 -38.93 -5.44
N GLU A 194 9.54 -39.58 -4.27
CA GLU A 194 9.28 -41.01 -4.18
C GLU A 194 7.84 -41.33 -4.61
N TYR A 195 6.87 -40.52 -4.20
CA TYR A 195 5.48 -40.64 -4.63
C TYR A 195 5.36 -40.58 -6.15
N LEU A 196 6.03 -39.62 -6.79
CA LEU A 196 6.06 -39.53 -8.25
C LEU A 196 6.68 -40.78 -8.89
N GLY A 197 7.76 -41.30 -8.32
CA GLY A 197 8.36 -42.56 -8.77
C GLY A 197 7.36 -43.72 -8.73
N HIS A 198 6.73 -43.93 -7.57
CA HIS A 198 5.71 -44.98 -7.43
C HIS A 198 4.51 -44.79 -8.35
N LEU A 199 4.11 -43.54 -8.61
CA LEU A 199 3.00 -43.23 -9.49
C LEU A 199 3.36 -43.62 -10.92
N LEU A 200 4.56 -43.25 -11.38
CA LEU A 200 5.06 -43.64 -12.70
C LEU A 200 5.15 -45.17 -12.83
N ASP A 201 5.68 -45.87 -11.83
CA ASP A 201 5.76 -47.33 -11.84
C ASP A 201 4.37 -47.97 -11.96
N ALA A 202 3.40 -47.51 -11.16
CA ALA A 202 2.03 -48.02 -11.17
C ALA A 202 1.33 -47.80 -12.53
N TYR A 203 1.51 -46.62 -13.13
CA TYR A 203 0.95 -46.33 -14.46
C TYR A 203 1.69 -47.04 -15.60
N GLU A 204 2.96 -47.40 -15.43
CA GLU A 204 3.69 -48.22 -16.41
C GLU A 204 3.26 -49.70 -16.33
N GLU A 205 3.00 -50.22 -15.13
CA GLU A 205 2.59 -51.61 -14.91
C GLU A 205 1.10 -51.87 -15.22
N HIS A 206 0.23 -50.90 -14.91
CA HIS A 206 -1.21 -51.09 -14.90
C HIS A 206 -2.01 -50.04 -15.69
N GLY A 207 -1.36 -48.98 -16.18
CA GLY A 207 -2.01 -47.84 -16.83
C GLY A 207 -1.42 -47.46 -18.18
N VAL A 208 -1.62 -46.19 -18.57
CA VAL A 208 -1.02 -45.57 -19.77
C VAL A 208 -0.42 -44.23 -19.38
N ILE A 209 0.86 -44.02 -19.68
CA ILE A 209 1.56 -42.74 -19.49
C ILE A 209 1.63 -42.01 -20.83
N VAL A 210 0.85 -40.93 -20.98
CA VAL A 210 0.95 -40.04 -22.15
C VAL A 210 1.93 -38.92 -21.84
N ARG A 211 3.14 -39.01 -22.38
CA ARG A 211 4.09 -37.89 -22.41
C ARG A 211 3.80 -37.11 -23.70
N LYS A 212 3.57 -35.80 -23.62
CA LYS A 212 3.58 -34.98 -24.84
C LYS A 212 4.94 -35.17 -25.50
N SER A 213 4.96 -35.79 -26.68
CA SER A 213 6.11 -35.68 -27.57
C SER A 213 6.24 -34.21 -27.94
N ASP A 214 7.44 -33.65 -27.81
CA ASP A 214 7.76 -32.36 -28.41
C ASP A 214 7.59 -32.50 -29.92
N ASP A 215 6.42 -32.12 -30.43
CA ASP A 215 6.23 -31.77 -31.83
C ASP A 215 6.95 -30.43 -32.04
N HIS A 216 8.28 -30.50 -32.11
CA HIS A 216 9.10 -29.48 -32.74
C HIS A 216 9.14 -29.76 -34.24
N GLU A 217 8.19 -29.18 -34.98
CA GLU A 217 8.34 -28.82 -36.39
C GLU A 217 8.53 -27.30 -36.52
#